data_AF-A0A924LGH9-F1
#
_entry.id   AF-A0A924LGH9-F1
#
_cell.length_a   1.000
_cell.length_b   1.000
_cell.length_c   1.000
_cell.angle_alpha   90.00
_cell.angle_beta   90.00
_cell.angle_gamma   90.00
#
_symmetry.space_group_name_H-M   'P 1'
#
loop_
_entity.id
_entity.type
_entity.pdbx_description
1 polymer ?
#
loop_
_entity_poly.entity_id
_entity_poly.type
_entity_poly.pdbx_seq_one_letter_code
_entity_poly.pdbx_strand_id
1 'polypeptide(L)'
;SHWWPSGLLVAGLGLVGSWLGASLDRNLARLREIERPTYGFFVDHNVDIMAQVFIFFGLGLSPYMRLDTACLCLLSYWLASLYTFIRAVAVGVFQISYFGVGPTEIRIALASYTLAAFAIGNWKLDFGLGPLSPIDVFSVPLFAGVFAMYLWMVWVESRRLAAAE
;
A
#
# COMPACT_ATOMS: atom_id res chain seq x y z
N SER A 1 -18.57 23.43 1.04
CA SER A 1 -18.62 22.02 0.58
C SER A 1 -18.41 21.13 1.80
N HIS A 2 -19.47 20.48 2.28
CA HIS A 2 -19.51 19.77 3.57
C HIS A 2 -19.28 18.25 3.47
N TRP A 3 -18.83 17.76 2.30
CA TRP A 3 -18.68 16.32 2.00
C TRP A 3 -17.33 15.72 2.41
N TRP A 4 -16.40 16.55 2.91
CA TRP A 4 -15.01 16.17 3.14
C TRP A 4 -14.69 15.47 4.47
N PRO A 5 -15.37 15.75 5.59
CA PRO A 5 -15.10 15.04 6.85
C PRO A 5 -15.64 13.59 6.82
N SER A 6 -16.80 13.39 6.19
CA SER A 6 -17.43 12.06 6.06
C SER A 6 -16.65 11.15 5.13
N GLY A 7 -16.03 11.67 4.06
CA GLY A 7 -15.15 10.90 3.18
C GLY A 7 -13.92 10.33 3.90
N LEU A 8 -13.30 11.08 4.81
CA LEU A 8 -12.20 10.59 5.65
C LEU A 8 -12.66 9.50 6.63
N LEU A 9 -13.85 9.65 7.21
CA LEU A 9 -14.43 8.63 8.08
C LEU A 9 -14.76 7.35 7.31
N VAL A 10 -15.28 7.44 6.09
CA VAL A 10 -15.52 6.27 5.22
C VAL A 10 -14.19 5.62 4.81
N ALA A 11 -13.17 6.41 4.48
CA ALA A 11 -11.83 5.88 4.19
C ALA A 11 -11.20 5.21 5.42
N GLY A 12 -11.32 5.82 6.60
CA GLY A 12 -10.88 5.26 7.88
C GLY A 12 -11.62 3.98 8.24
N LEU A 13 -12.95 3.94 8.08
CA LEU A 13 -13.78 2.75 8.28
C LEU A 13 -13.47 1.66 7.25
N GLY A 14 -13.14 2.01 6.01
CA GLY A 14 -12.68 1.07 4.99
C GLY A 14 -11.30 0.48 5.30
N LEU A 15 -10.39 1.28 5.86
CA LEU A 15 -9.08 0.83 6.37
C LEU A 15 -9.24 -0.11 7.57
N VAL A 16 -10.09 0.26 8.54
CA VAL A 16 -10.40 -0.59 9.69
C VAL A 16 -11.13 -1.86 9.24
N GLY A 17 -12.08 -1.77 8.31
CA GLY A 17 -12.81 -2.91 7.77
C GLY A 17 -11.93 -3.87 6.98
N SER A 18 -11.03 -3.38 6.14
CA SER A 18 -10.06 -4.21 5.42
C SER A 18 -9.04 -4.86 6.37
N TRP A 19 -8.61 -4.15 7.42
CA TRP A 19 -7.73 -4.70 8.44
C TRP A 19 -8.42 -5.76 9.30
N LEU A 20 -9.67 -5.50 9.71
CA LEU A 20 -10.50 -6.46 10.45
C LEU A 20 -10.82 -7.69 9.60
N GLY A 21 -11.17 -7.52 8.32
CA GLY A 21 -11.40 -8.65 7.41
C GLY A 21 -10.17 -9.53 7.28
N ALA A 22 -9.00 -8.95 7.00
CA ALA A 22 -7.76 -9.68 6.81
C ALA A 22 -7.19 -10.33 8.09
N SER A 23 -7.59 -9.84 9.28
CA SER A 23 -7.19 -10.40 10.58
C SER A 23 -8.18 -11.43 11.11
N LEU A 24 -9.48 -11.22 10.89
CA LEU A 24 -10.53 -12.17 11.25
C LEU A 24 -10.50 -13.41 10.34
N ASP A 25 -10.32 -13.25 9.03
CA ASP A 25 -10.31 -14.37 8.08
C ASP A 25 -9.17 -15.35 8.40
N ARG A 26 -7.97 -14.84 8.69
CA ARG A 26 -6.82 -15.65 9.11
C ARG A 26 -7.01 -16.37 10.45
N ASN A 27 -7.74 -15.79 11.39
CA ASN A 27 -8.00 -16.43 12.69
C ASN A 27 -9.16 -17.42 12.62
N LEU A 28 -10.21 -17.10 11.85
CA LEU A 28 -11.38 -17.96 11.68
C LEU A 28 -11.05 -19.21 10.85
N ALA A 29 -10.19 -19.08 9.84
CA ALA A 29 -9.69 -20.22 9.05
C ALA A 29 -8.89 -21.21 9.91
N ARG A 30 -8.01 -20.70 10.79
CA ARG A 30 -7.26 -21.52 11.76
C ARG A 30 -8.14 -22.20 12.80
N LEU A 31 -9.11 -21.46 13.35
CA LEU A 31 -10.04 -21.97 14.36
C LEU A 31 -10.99 -23.06 13.81
N ARG A 32 -11.26 -23.06 12.51
CA ARG A 32 -12.16 -24.03 11.87
C ARG A 32 -11.43 -25.19 11.18
N GLU A 33 -10.10 -25.18 11.12
CA GLU A 33 -9.28 -26.16 10.37
C GLU A 33 -9.66 -26.26 8.87
N ILE A 34 -10.31 -25.23 8.30
CA ILE A 34 -10.66 -25.16 6.87
C ILE A 34 -9.68 -24.20 6.18
N GLU A 35 -8.39 -24.42 6.37
CA GLU A 35 -7.38 -23.63 5.68
C GLU A 35 -7.40 -23.99 4.20
N ARG A 36 -7.74 -23.01 3.34
CA ARG A 36 -7.62 -23.13 1.88
C ARG A 36 -6.45 -22.28 1.43
N PRO A 37 -5.20 -22.78 1.49
CA PRO A 37 -4.00 -21.97 1.29
C PRO A 37 -3.98 -21.31 -0.10
N THR A 38 -4.33 -22.04 -1.16
CA THR A 38 -4.30 -21.49 -2.53
C THR A 38 -5.48 -20.56 -2.83
N TYR A 39 -6.69 -20.94 -2.40
CA TYR A 39 -7.90 -20.16 -2.66
C TYR A 39 -7.92 -18.87 -1.83
N GLY A 40 -7.58 -18.96 -0.54
CA GLY A 40 -7.47 -17.82 0.35
C GLY A 40 -6.41 -16.84 -0.13
N PHE A 41 -5.23 -17.34 -0.52
CA PHE A 41 -4.19 -16.51 -1.12
C PHE A 41 -4.68 -15.77 -2.37
N PHE A 42 -5.33 -16.47 -3.31
CA PHE A 42 -5.81 -15.83 -4.54
C PHE A 42 -6.84 -14.73 -4.27
N VAL A 43 -7.84 -15.01 -3.43
CA VAL A 43 -8.91 -14.04 -3.15
C VAL A 43 -8.38 -12.86 -2.34
N ASP A 44 -7.58 -13.10 -1.29
CA ASP A 44 -7.05 -12.06 -0.41
C ASP A 44 -6.22 -11.04 -1.19
N HIS A 45 -5.32 -11.50 -2.07
CA HIS A 45 -4.48 -10.59 -2.87
C HIS A 45 -5.26 -9.82 -3.93
N ASN A 46 -6.25 -10.41 -4.59
CA ASN A 46 -7.08 -9.69 -5.56
C ASN A 46 -7.94 -8.62 -4.88
N VAL A 47 -8.51 -8.95 -3.72
CA VAL A 47 -9.31 -7.99 -2.94
C VAL A 47 -8.42 -6.86 -2.41
N ASP A 48 -7.20 -7.14 -1.96
CA ASP A 48 -6.26 -6.11 -1.48
C ASP A 48 -5.84 -5.16 -2.61
N ILE A 49 -5.57 -5.66 -3.82
CA ILE A 49 -5.28 -4.83 -5.00
C ILE A 49 -6.46 -3.90 -5.32
N MET A 50 -7.69 -4.43 -5.36
CA MET A 50 -8.89 -3.62 -5.61
C MET A 50 -9.11 -2.57 -4.51
N ALA A 51 -8.90 -2.94 -3.24
CA ALA A 51 -9.02 -2.03 -2.11
C ALA A 51 -8.03 -0.87 -2.22
N GLN A 52 -6.77 -1.13 -2.60
CA GLN A 52 -5.77 -0.09 -2.80
C GLN A 52 -6.16 0.88 -3.91
N VAL A 53 -6.70 0.39 -5.04
CA VAL A 53 -7.20 1.27 -6.11
C VAL A 53 -8.24 2.22 -5.55
N PHE A 54 -9.27 1.72 -4.86
CA PHE A 54 -10.31 2.58 -4.31
C PHE A 54 -9.79 3.56 -3.26
N ILE A 55 -8.84 3.15 -2.41
CA ILE A 55 -8.25 4.02 -1.39
C ILE A 55 -7.45 5.15 -2.03
N PHE A 56 -6.49 4.84 -2.91
CA PHE A 56 -5.63 5.87 -3.50
C PHE A 56 -6.38 6.75 -4.49
N PHE A 57 -7.31 6.20 -5.27
CA PHE A 57 -8.14 7.00 -6.17
C PHE A 57 -9.12 7.89 -5.39
N GLY A 58 -9.71 7.38 -4.30
CA GLY A 58 -10.52 8.15 -3.38
C GLY A 58 -9.74 9.29 -2.70
N LEU A 59 -8.49 9.03 -2.28
CA LEU A 59 -7.59 10.04 -1.74
C LEU A 59 -7.20 11.08 -2.79
N GLY A 60 -6.91 10.69 -4.03
CA GLY A 60 -6.53 11.60 -5.12
C GLY A 60 -7.67 12.47 -5.64
N LEU A 61 -8.92 12.02 -5.50
CA LEU A 61 -10.12 12.83 -5.75
C LEU A 61 -10.51 13.72 -4.55
N SER A 62 -9.89 13.47 -3.39
CA SER A 62 -10.07 14.28 -2.19
C SER A 62 -9.20 15.54 -2.21
N PRO A 63 -9.46 16.55 -1.36
CA PRO A 63 -8.66 17.76 -1.29
C PRO A 63 -7.40 17.56 -0.43
N TYR A 64 -7.15 16.35 0.07
CA TYR A 64 -6.07 16.00 0.98
C TYR A 64 -4.79 15.53 0.26
N MET A 65 -4.92 15.10 -1.00
CA MET A 65 -3.82 14.59 -1.81
C MET A 65 -4.08 14.88 -3.29
N ARG A 66 -3.03 15.23 -4.04
CA ARG A 66 -3.15 15.37 -5.49
C ARG A 66 -3.34 14.00 -6.14
N LEU A 67 -4.10 13.95 -7.24
CA LEU A 67 -4.28 12.71 -7.98
C LEU A 67 -2.95 12.15 -8.51
N ASP A 68 -2.08 13.02 -9.02
CA ASP A 68 -0.76 12.65 -9.55
C ASP A 68 0.09 11.90 -8.52
N THR A 69 0.13 12.41 -7.28
CA THR A 69 0.91 11.84 -6.18
C THR A 69 0.26 10.60 -5.59
N ALA A 70 -1.08 10.55 -5.55
CA ALA A 70 -1.81 9.35 -5.14
C ALA A 70 -1.52 8.18 -6.09
N CYS A 71 -1.46 8.46 -7.40
CA CYS A 71 -1.04 7.48 -8.40
C CYS A 71 0.41 7.02 -8.21
N LEU A 72 1.35 7.91 -7.87
CA LEU A 72 2.73 7.53 -7.55
C LEU A 72 2.82 6.61 -6.33
N CYS A 73 2.04 6.87 -5.28
CA CYS A 73 1.97 5.99 -4.12
C CYS A 73 1.38 4.62 -4.46
N LEU A 74 0.32 4.58 -5.27
CA LEU A 74 -0.28 3.33 -5.77
C LEU A 74 0.73 2.52 -6.59
N LEU A 75 1.45 3.17 -7.52
CA LEU A 75 2.50 2.53 -8.32
C LEU A 75 3.63 1.97 -7.45
N SER A 76 4.04 2.71 -6.41
CA SER A 76 5.06 2.25 -5.47
C SER A 76 4.62 0.97 -4.77
N TYR A 77 3.39 0.94 -4.29
CA TYR A 77 2.84 -0.24 -3.63
C TYR A 77 2.81 -1.44 -4.61
N TRP A 78 2.26 -1.25 -5.81
CA TRP A 78 2.17 -2.32 -6.81
C TRP A 78 3.52 -2.84 -7.27
N LEU A 79 4.53 -2.00 -7.43
CA LEU A 79 5.89 -2.43 -7.75
C LEU A 79 6.42 -3.44 -6.71
N ALA A 80 6.22 -3.14 -5.42
CA ALA A 80 6.63 -4.03 -4.34
C ALA A 80 5.82 -5.35 -4.33
N SER A 81 4.50 -5.28 -4.50
CA SER A 81 3.64 -6.47 -4.55
C SER A 81 3.94 -7.36 -5.75
N LEU A 82 4.07 -6.78 -6.95
CA LEU A 82 4.38 -7.53 -8.17
C LEU A 82 5.72 -8.23 -8.07
N TYR A 83 6.75 -7.56 -7.55
CA TYR A 83 8.05 -8.21 -7.29
C TYR A 83 7.89 -9.42 -6.37
N THR A 84 7.12 -9.27 -5.30
CA THR A 84 6.86 -10.35 -4.33
C THR A 84 6.15 -11.54 -5.00
N PHE A 85 5.16 -11.28 -5.86
CA PHE A 85 4.45 -12.33 -6.60
C PHE A 85 5.34 -13.05 -7.61
N ILE A 86 6.11 -12.30 -8.40
CA ILE A 86 7.04 -12.87 -9.38
C ILE A 86 8.07 -13.75 -8.66
N ARG A 87 8.65 -13.25 -7.56
CA ARG A 87 9.64 -13.99 -6.77
C ARG A 87 9.04 -15.24 -6.12
N ALA A 88 7.79 -15.16 -5.64
CA ALA A 88 7.10 -16.31 -5.07
C ALA A 88 6.90 -17.43 -6.09
N VAL A 89 6.59 -17.09 -7.34
CA VAL A 89 6.47 -18.08 -8.43
C VAL A 89 7.84 -18.60 -8.86
N ALA A 90 8.85 -17.74 -8.97
CA ALA A 90 10.18 -18.11 -9.47
C ALA A 90 10.99 -18.94 -8.46
N VAL A 91 10.92 -18.61 -7.17
CA VAL A 91 11.78 -19.19 -6.11
C VAL A 91 10.98 -20.11 -5.18
N GLY A 92 9.65 -20.11 -5.25
CA GLY A 92 8.78 -20.87 -4.34
C GLY A 92 8.73 -20.31 -2.91
N VAL A 93 9.37 -19.17 -2.64
CA VAL A 93 9.42 -18.54 -1.32
C VAL A 93 8.67 -17.21 -1.34
N PHE A 94 7.54 -17.17 -0.64
CA PHE A 94 6.78 -15.94 -0.43
C PHE A 94 7.40 -15.12 0.72
N GLN A 95 8.09 -14.03 0.41
CA GLN A 95 8.62 -13.10 1.41
C GLN A 95 7.65 -11.93 1.62
N ILE A 96 7.10 -11.84 2.83
CA ILE A 96 6.08 -10.83 3.19
C ILE A 96 6.70 -9.45 3.49
N SER A 97 7.97 -9.41 3.92
CA SER A 97 8.67 -8.16 4.21
C SER A 97 10.03 -8.16 3.54
N TYR A 98 10.37 -7.01 2.97
CA TYR A 98 11.71 -6.72 2.51
C TYR A 98 12.26 -5.55 3.31
N PHE A 99 13.50 -5.69 3.81
CA PHE A 99 14.20 -4.67 4.60
C PHE A 99 13.49 -4.24 5.90
N GLY A 100 12.64 -5.10 6.48
CA GLY A 100 11.93 -4.80 7.73
C GLY A 100 10.76 -3.83 7.56
N VAL A 101 10.41 -3.46 6.33
CA VAL A 101 9.17 -2.75 6.02
C VAL A 101 8.17 -3.78 5.53
N GLY A 102 7.07 -3.95 6.25
CA GLY A 102 5.96 -4.81 5.88
C GLY A 102 4.69 -3.99 5.59
N PRO A 103 3.60 -4.68 5.22
CA PRO A 103 2.30 -4.04 4.98
C PRO A 103 1.75 -3.33 6.22
N THR A 104 2.11 -3.80 7.41
CA THR A 104 1.65 -3.26 8.69
C THR A 104 2.21 -1.86 8.95
N GLU A 105 3.51 -1.66 8.73
CA GLU A 105 4.21 -0.40 8.93
C GLU A 105 3.66 0.67 7.98
N ILE A 106 3.39 0.29 6.72
CA ILE A 106 2.77 1.18 5.73
C ILE A 106 1.36 1.58 6.16
N ARG A 107 0.55 0.62 6.63
CA ARG A 107 -0.82 0.90 7.13
C ARG A 107 -0.81 1.81 8.35
N ILE A 108 0.12 1.62 9.29
CA ILE A 108 0.27 2.50 10.46
C ILE A 108 0.68 3.91 10.03
N ALA A 109 1.62 4.04 9.08
CA ALA A 109 2.04 5.34 8.57
C ALA A 109 0.89 6.08 7.86
N LEU A 110 0.05 5.37 7.11
CA LEU A 110 -1.12 5.95 6.45
C LEU A 110 -2.20 6.35 7.46
N ALA A 111 -2.44 5.52 8.48
CA ALA A 111 -3.39 5.83 9.55
C ALA A 111 -2.96 7.03 10.38
N SER A 112 -1.67 7.14 10.73
CA SER A 112 -1.13 8.27 11.47
C SER A 112 -1.19 9.57 10.66
N TYR A 113 -0.92 9.52 9.35
CA TYR A 113 -1.10 10.65 8.46
C TYR A 113 -2.57 11.11 8.38
N THR A 114 -3.49 10.17 8.22
CA THR A 114 -4.94 10.47 8.16
C THR A 114 -5.40 11.15 9.47
N LEU A 115 -4.92 10.66 10.61
CA LEU A 115 -5.21 11.24 11.93
C LEU A 115 -4.63 12.66 12.07
N ALA A 116 -3.38 12.86 11.62
CA ALA A 116 -2.72 14.17 11.65
C ALA A 116 -3.43 15.19 10.73
N ALA A 117 -3.82 14.77 9.53
CA ALA A 117 -4.58 15.59 8.59
C ALA A 117 -5.96 15.99 9.15
N PHE A 118 -6.61 15.09 9.90
CA PHE A 118 -7.87 15.39 10.59
C PHE A 118 -7.69 16.38 11.75
N ALA A 119 -6.61 16.24 12.54
CA ALA A 119 -6.37 17.07 13.72
C ALA A 119 -5.86 18.49 13.41
N ILE A 120 -5.01 18.64 12.39
CA ILE A 120 -4.27 19.89 12.10
C ILE A 120 -4.92 20.67 10.94
N GLY A 121 -5.75 20.02 10.13
CA GLY A 121 -6.34 20.60 8.93
C GLY A 121 -5.40 20.51 7.71
N ASN A 122 -5.91 20.92 6.55
CA ASN A 122 -5.19 20.82 5.27
C ASN A 122 -4.02 21.80 5.19
N TRP A 123 -2.83 21.35 5.61
CA TRP A 123 -1.60 22.10 5.41
C TRP A 123 -1.24 22.06 3.93
N LYS A 124 -1.30 23.21 3.26
CA LYS A 124 -0.86 23.36 1.87
C LYS A 124 0.44 24.17 1.87
N LEU A 125 1.54 23.51 1.51
CA LEU A 125 2.82 24.16 1.27
C LEU A 125 2.84 24.63 -0.19
N ASP A 126 3.08 25.92 -0.41
CA ASP A 126 3.19 26.47 -1.76
C ASP A 126 4.67 26.63 -2.13
N PHE A 127 5.17 25.71 -2.96
CA PHE A 127 6.57 25.72 -3.45
C PHE A 127 6.67 26.28 -4.88
N GLY A 128 5.64 26.96 -5.39
CA GLY A 128 5.61 27.47 -6.77
C GLY A 128 5.21 26.42 -7.83
N LEU A 129 4.88 25.19 -7.40
CA LEU A 129 4.29 24.11 -8.21
C LEU A 129 2.80 23.90 -7.91
N GLY A 130 2.19 24.87 -7.21
CA GLY A 130 0.83 24.83 -6.68
C GLY A 130 0.80 24.35 -5.21
N PRO A 131 -0.39 24.35 -4.58
CA PRO A 131 -0.55 23.92 -3.20
C PRO A 131 -0.28 22.41 -3.08
N LEU A 132 0.85 22.05 -2.47
CA LEU A 132 1.25 20.67 -2.20
C LEU A 132 0.97 20.33 -0.74
N SER A 133 0.33 19.18 -0.51
CA SER A 133 0.21 18.60 0.83
C SER A 133 1.56 18.00 1.26
N PRO A 134 1.89 17.93 2.57
CA PRO A 134 3.09 17.22 3.05
C PRO A 134 3.22 15.79 2.49
N ILE A 135 2.11 15.08 2.26
CA ILE A 135 2.15 13.75 1.64
C ILE A 135 2.54 13.80 0.16
N ASP A 136 2.20 14.88 -0.55
CA ASP A 136 2.56 15.06 -1.95
C ASP A 136 4.09 15.18 -2.07
N VAL A 137 4.71 15.94 -1.15
CA VAL A 137 6.17 16.09 -1.08
C VAL A 137 6.86 14.77 -0.73
N PHE A 138 6.26 13.96 0.14
CA PHE A 138 6.82 12.65 0.53
C PHE A 138 6.64 11.57 -0.54
N SER A 139 5.57 11.65 -1.35
CA SER A 139 5.24 10.63 -2.35
C SER A 139 6.33 10.43 -3.42
N VAL A 140 6.99 11.52 -3.82
CA VAL A 140 8.04 11.51 -4.86
C VAL A 140 9.30 10.78 -4.39
N PRO A 141 9.94 11.13 -3.25
CA PRO A 141 11.10 10.38 -2.75
C PRO A 141 10.73 8.95 -2.35
N LEU A 142 9.51 8.70 -1.87
CA LEU A 142 9.01 7.35 -1.63
C LEU A 142 9.03 6.51 -2.91
N PHE A 143 8.42 7.02 -3.99
CA PHE A 143 8.38 6.34 -5.28
C PHE A 143 9.80 6.10 -5.82
N ALA A 144 10.66 7.11 -5.79
CA ALA A 144 12.04 6.98 -6.24
C ALA A 144 12.80 5.90 -5.44
N GLY A 145 12.62 5.87 -4.11
CA GLY A 145 13.24 4.87 -3.24
C GLY A 145 12.74 3.45 -3.52
N VAL A 146 11.43 3.26 -3.61
CA VAL A 146 10.82 1.96 -3.93
C VAL A 146 11.22 1.48 -5.32
N PHE A 147 11.25 2.38 -6.30
CA PHE A 147 11.68 2.05 -7.66
C PHE A 147 13.15 1.64 -7.72
N ALA A 148 14.05 2.37 -7.06
CA ALA A 148 15.46 2.00 -6.96
C ALA A 148 15.65 0.64 -6.25
N MET A 149 14.91 0.42 -5.16
CA MET A 149 14.90 -0.84 -4.42
C MET A 149 14.41 -2.01 -5.28
N TYR A 150 13.34 -1.81 -6.05
CA TYR A 150 12.84 -2.79 -7.01
C TYR A 150 13.91 -3.18 -8.03
N LEU A 151 14.55 -2.19 -8.67
CA LEU A 151 15.61 -2.45 -9.66
C LEU A 151 16.79 -3.20 -9.03
N TRP A 152 17.21 -2.79 -7.83
CA TRP A 152 18.26 -3.46 -7.08
C TRP A 152 17.91 -4.92 -6.79
N MET A 153 16.70 -5.18 -6.31
CA MET A 153 16.24 -6.52 -5.99
C MET A 153 16.17 -7.43 -7.23
N VAL A 154 15.62 -6.93 -8.33
CA VAL A 154 15.59 -7.64 -9.61
C VAL A 154 17.01 -7.97 -10.07
N TRP A 155 17.93 -7.02 -9.97
CA TRP A 155 19.32 -7.23 -10.34
C TRP A 155 20.02 -8.27 -9.46
N VAL A 156 19.84 -8.21 -8.13
CA VAL A 156 20.44 -9.21 -7.21
C VAL A 156 19.86 -10.59 -7.46
N GLU A 157 18.53 -10.71 -7.56
CA GLU A 157 17.88 -12.02 -7.67
C GLU A 157 18.11 -12.67 -9.04
N SER A 158 18.10 -11.89 -10.13
CA SER A 158 18.44 -12.40 -11.46
C SER A 158 19.86 -12.96 -11.53
N ARG A 159 20.84 -12.30 -10.88
CA ARG A 159 22.21 -12.82 -10.80
C ARG A 159 22.32 -14.09 -9.95
N ARG A 160 21.52 -14.22 -8.89
CA ARG A 160 21.47 -15.43 -8.07
C ARG A 160 20.89 -16.61 -8.84
N LEU A 161 19.78 -16.39 -9.55
CA LEU A 161 19.14 -17.42 -10.37
C LEU A 161 20.05 -17.87 -11.51
N ALA A 162 20.66 -16.93 -12.23
CA ALA A 162 21.61 -17.24 -13.31
C ALA A 162 22.88 -17.98 -12.85
N ALA A 163 23.20 -17.95 -11.55
CA ALA A 163 24.32 -18.72 -10.98
C ALA A 163 23.89 -20.06 -10.39
N ALA A 164 22.59 -20.29 -10.23
CA ALA A 164 22.02 -21.53 -9.69
C ALA A 164 21.58 -22.51 -10.79
N GLU A 165 21.33 -22.01 -12.01
CA GLU A 165 21.22 -22.79 -13.25
C GLU A 165 22.59 -23.10 -13.86
#